data_AF-A0A660A2W4-F1
#
_entry.id   AF-A0A660A2W4-F1
#
_cell.length_a   1.000
_cell.length_b   1.000
_cell.length_c   1.000
_cell.angle_alpha   90.00
_cell.angle_beta   90.00
_cell.angle_gamma   90.00
#
_symmetry.space_group_name_H-M   'P 1'
#
loop_
_entity.id
_entity.type
_entity.pdbx_description
1 polymer ?
#
loop_
_entity_poly.entity_id
_entity_poly.type
_entity_poly.pdbx_seq_one_letter_code
_entity_poly.pdbx_strand_id
1 'polypeptide(L)'
;MTHSTKQEHSHSQSAVLGLQHVLSMYAGSILVPIMIAGALGYSARELTYLISTDIFMCGVATFLQLKLTKHTGVGLPVVLGCAFQSVAPLSIIGAQQGSSAMFGALIASGIYVILVAGIFSKIARFFPPIVTGSVITVIGLSLVGVAMGNMGDNVKEPTAQSVMLSLLTIVIILLVQKFTKGFVKSISILIGLVAGTLVSAMMGLVDTTPVVEASWIHVPTPFYFGMPTFDITSIVMMCIIATVSMVESTGVYLALSDLTNDQLDEKRLRNGYRSEGIAVFLGGLFNTFPYTGFSQNVGLVQISGIKTRRPIYYAAGILVVIGLLPKFGAMAQMIPSPVLGGAMLVLFGMVALQGMQMLNRVDFQKNEYNFIIAAVSISAGLGFNGTNLFASLPETAQMFLTNGIVIATLTSVVLNLVLNGKDKQDE
;
A
#
# COMPACT_ATOMS: atom_id res chain seq x y z
N MET A 1 38.73 5.72 3.39
CA MET A 1 38.39 4.60 2.48
C MET A 1 38.30 3.33 3.31
N THR A 2 37.13 3.02 3.84
CA THR A 2 36.83 1.74 4.49
C THR A 2 35.76 1.08 3.64
N HIS A 3 36.20 0.20 2.73
CA HIS A 3 35.31 -0.71 2.02
C HIS A 3 34.68 -1.63 3.07
N SER A 4 33.47 -1.30 3.52
CA SER A 4 32.61 -2.28 4.17
C SER A 4 32.33 -3.36 3.12
N THR A 5 32.94 -4.52 3.32
CA THR A 5 32.66 -5.74 2.59
C THR A 5 31.19 -6.10 2.82
N LYS A 6 30.31 -5.54 1.97
CA LYS A 6 28.94 -6.03 1.81
C LYS A 6 29.09 -7.52 1.49
N GLN A 7 28.82 -8.39 2.46
CA GLN A 7 28.65 -9.82 2.19
C GLN A 7 27.51 -9.94 1.18
N GLU A 8 27.87 -10.03 -0.09
CA GLU A 8 26.90 -10.34 -1.13
C GLU A 8 26.52 -11.80 -0.97
N HIS A 9 25.25 -12.03 -0.63
CA HIS A 9 24.69 -13.37 -0.62
C HIS A 9 24.91 -14.06 -1.97
N SER A 10 25.11 -15.38 -1.95
CA SER A 10 25.14 -16.18 -3.17
C SER A 10 23.86 -15.95 -4.00
N HIS A 11 23.94 -16.15 -5.32
CA HIS A 11 22.78 -16.01 -6.21
C HIS A 11 21.58 -16.84 -5.73
N SER A 12 21.81 -18.07 -5.27
CA SER A 12 20.75 -18.95 -4.75
C SER A 12 20.11 -18.41 -3.47
N GLN A 13 20.93 -17.97 -2.52
CA GLN A 13 20.45 -17.34 -1.28
C GLN A 13 19.65 -16.08 -1.59
N SER A 14 20.14 -15.23 -2.49
CA SER A 14 19.45 -14.01 -2.90
C SER A 14 18.09 -14.31 -3.56
N ALA A 15 17.99 -15.39 -4.34
CA ALA A 15 16.72 -15.81 -4.94
C ALA A 15 15.70 -16.29 -3.90
N VAL A 16 16.12 -17.09 -2.91
CA VAL A 16 15.26 -17.53 -1.80
C VAL A 16 14.77 -16.35 -0.97
N LEU A 17 15.66 -15.40 -0.67
CA LEU A 17 15.30 -14.17 0.02
C LEU A 17 14.37 -13.30 -0.82
N GLY A 18 14.61 -13.21 -2.13
CA GLY A 18 13.69 -12.54 -3.05
C GLY A 18 12.29 -13.16 -3.02
N LEU A 19 12.19 -14.48 -3.01
CA LEU A 19 10.92 -15.19 -2.85
C LEU A 19 10.24 -14.86 -1.52
N GLN A 20 11.01 -14.73 -0.43
CA GLN A 20 10.48 -14.30 0.87
C GLN A 20 9.78 -12.94 0.75
N HIS A 21 10.44 -11.95 0.12
CA HIS A 21 9.84 -10.62 -0.08
C HIS A 21 8.54 -10.72 -0.89
N VAL A 22 8.52 -11.51 -1.97
CA VAL A 22 7.30 -11.70 -2.77
C VAL A 22 6.17 -12.31 -1.96
N LEU A 23 6.43 -13.40 -1.23
CA LEU A 23 5.40 -14.08 -0.43
C LEU A 23 4.89 -13.21 0.71
N SER A 24 5.76 -12.45 1.37
CA SER A 24 5.39 -11.50 2.42
C SER A 24 4.52 -10.36 1.88
N MET A 25 4.79 -9.90 0.66
CA MET A 25 4.01 -8.84 0.01
C MET A 25 2.71 -9.32 -0.62
N TYR A 26 2.65 -10.57 -1.07
CA TYR A 26 1.52 -11.10 -1.83
C TYR A 26 0.19 -10.86 -1.12
N ALA A 27 0.12 -11.19 0.17
CA ALA A 27 -1.08 -11.02 0.98
C ALA A 27 -1.57 -9.57 1.05
N GLY A 28 -0.67 -8.58 1.03
CA GLY A 28 -1.05 -7.17 0.99
C GLY A 28 -1.36 -6.66 -0.42
N SER A 29 -0.65 -7.16 -1.43
CA SER A 29 -0.76 -6.72 -2.83
C SER A 29 -2.09 -7.12 -3.45
N ILE A 30 -2.63 -8.29 -3.09
CA ILE A 30 -3.95 -8.73 -3.61
C ILE A 30 -5.13 -7.94 -3.01
N LEU A 31 -4.97 -7.27 -1.86
CA LEU A 31 -6.10 -6.66 -1.16
C LEU A 31 -6.63 -5.42 -1.86
N VAL A 32 -5.76 -4.54 -2.35
CA VAL A 32 -6.21 -3.31 -3.02
C VAL A 32 -7.05 -3.62 -4.27
N PRO A 33 -6.61 -4.50 -5.20
CA PRO A 33 -7.45 -4.96 -6.29
C PRO A 33 -8.79 -5.54 -5.81
N ILE A 34 -8.79 -6.40 -4.79
CA ILE A 34 -10.02 -7.03 -4.26
C ILE A 34 -10.97 -5.97 -3.68
N MET A 35 -10.46 -5.01 -2.91
CA MET A 35 -11.27 -3.98 -2.27
C MET A 35 -11.90 -3.03 -3.31
N ILE A 36 -11.14 -2.62 -4.32
CA ILE A 36 -11.66 -1.73 -5.37
C ILE A 36 -12.62 -2.49 -6.28
N ALA A 37 -12.28 -3.71 -6.69
CA ALA A 37 -13.17 -4.55 -7.51
C ALA A 37 -14.49 -4.86 -6.80
N GLY A 38 -14.44 -5.18 -5.51
CA GLY A 38 -15.64 -5.40 -4.69
C GLY A 38 -16.49 -4.14 -4.55
N ALA A 39 -15.85 -2.98 -4.35
CA ALA A 39 -16.55 -1.70 -4.25
C ALA A 39 -17.22 -1.26 -5.57
N LEU A 40 -16.63 -1.63 -6.71
CA LEU A 40 -17.10 -1.23 -8.05
C LEU A 40 -17.90 -2.32 -8.77
N GLY A 41 -18.06 -3.50 -8.17
CA GLY A 41 -18.82 -4.61 -8.74
C GLY A 41 -18.18 -5.24 -9.99
N TYR A 42 -16.84 -5.26 -10.06
CA TYR A 42 -16.15 -5.90 -11.17
C TYR A 42 -16.34 -7.43 -11.17
N SER A 43 -16.36 -8.01 -12.38
CA SER A 43 -16.47 -9.45 -12.57
C SER A 43 -15.23 -10.21 -12.08
N ALA A 44 -15.38 -11.52 -11.84
CA ALA A 44 -14.26 -12.41 -11.50
C ALA A 44 -13.12 -12.36 -12.52
N ARG A 45 -13.44 -12.23 -13.82
CA ARG A 45 -12.44 -12.10 -14.89
C ARG A 45 -11.66 -10.79 -14.76
N GLU A 46 -12.36 -9.68 -14.55
CA GLU A 46 -11.73 -8.37 -14.34
C GLU A 46 -10.88 -8.33 -13.07
N LEU A 47 -11.34 -8.94 -11.98
CA LEU A 47 -10.55 -9.07 -10.76
C LEU A 47 -9.30 -9.92 -10.96
N THR A 48 -9.39 -11.04 -11.67
CA THR A 48 -8.23 -11.86 -12.06
C THR A 48 -7.21 -11.04 -12.84
N TYR A 49 -7.69 -10.28 -13.83
CA TYR A 49 -6.86 -9.39 -14.63
C TYR A 49 -6.19 -8.34 -13.76
N LEU A 50 -6.94 -7.66 -12.89
CA LEU A 50 -6.42 -6.61 -12.01
C LEU A 50 -5.34 -7.12 -11.06
N ILE A 51 -5.56 -8.27 -10.41
CA ILE A 51 -4.59 -8.84 -9.48
C ILE A 51 -3.30 -9.22 -10.21
N SER A 52 -3.40 -9.92 -11.35
CA SER A 52 -2.22 -10.35 -12.11
C SER A 52 -1.42 -9.17 -12.67
N THR A 53 -2.13 -8.19 -13.23
CA THR A 53 -1.53 -6.97 -13.78
C THR A 53 -0.91 -6.10 -12.67
N ASP A 54 -1.54 -6.00 -11.51
CA ASP A 54 -0.99 -5.27 -10.37
C ASP A 54 0.29 -5.91 -9.82
N ILE A 55 0.32 -7.24 -9.70
CA ILE A 55 1.54 -7.98 -9.30
C ILE A 55 2.66 -7.75 -10.32
N PHE A 56 2.36 -7.81 -11.62
CA PHE A 56 3.32 -7.53 -12.67
C PHE A 56 3.89 -6.11 -12.53
N MET A 57 3.00 -5.12 -12.37
CA MET A 57 3.36 -3.72 -12.27
C MET A 57 4.10 -3.39 -10.96
N CYS A 58 3.82 -4.07 -9.84
CA CYS A 58 4.64 -3.99 -8.64
C CYS A 58 6.10 -4.40 -8.91
N GLY A 59 6.29 -5.46 -9.72
CA GLY A 59 7.62 -5.89 -10.17
C GLY A 59 8.32 -4.83 -11.02
N VAL A 60 7.62 -4.25 -12.00
CA VAL A 60 8.14 -3.16 -12.85
C VAL A 60 8.48 -1.93 -12.01
N ALA A 61 7.57 -1.49 -11.13
CA ALA A 61 7.77 -0.38 -10.22
C ALA A 61 9.00 -0.60 -9.34
N THR A 62 9.15 -1.80 -8.77
CA THR A 62 10.32 -2.16 -7.98
C THR A 62 11.61 -2.08 -8.80
N PHE A 63 11.64 -2.58 -10.04
CA PHE A 63 12.81 -2.42 -10.91
C PHE A 63 13.14 -0.95 -11.20
N LEU A 64 12.14 -0.08 -11.40
CA LEU A 64 12.36 1.36 -11.57
C LEU A 64 12.99 1.99 -10.33
N GLN A 65 12.65 1.49 -9.15
CA GLN A 65 13.10 2.02 -7.88
C GLN A 65 14.51 1.56 -7.48
N LEU A 66 14.87 0.32 -7.80
CA LEU A 66 16.17 -0.28 -7.48
C LEU A 66 17.35 0.28 -8.27
N LYS A 67 17.08 0.84 -9.45
CA LYS A 67 18.11 1.42 -10.32
C LYS A 67 18.69 2.70 -9.69
N LEU A 68 19.96 2.97 -9.97
CA LEU A 68 20.60 4.27 -9.71
C LEU A 68 20.91 4.90 -11.05
N THR A 69 19.93 5.58 -11.64
CA THR A 69 20.17 6.34 -12.87
C THR A 69 20.27 7.83 -12.56
N LYS A 70 20.66 8.63 -13.57
CA LYS A 70 20.69 10.10 -13.46
C LYS A 70 19.33 10.69 -13.10
N HIS A 71 18.23 10.02 -13.46
CA HIS A 71 16.88 10.59 -13.41
C HIS A 71 15.85 9.74 -12.65
N THR A 72 16.15 8.48 -12.35
CA THR A 72 15.22 7.51 -11.76
C THR A 72 15.92 6.60 -10.74
N GLY A 73 15.14 6.21 -9.74
CA GLY A 73 15.44 5.22 -8.73
C GLY A 73 16.25 5.77 -7.55
N VAL A 74 15.85 5.37 -6.34
CA VAL A 74 16.50 5.78 -5.09
C VAL A 74 17.74 4.92 -4.80
N GLY A 75 17.79 3.71 -5.36
CA GLY A 75 18.87 2.75 -5.10
C GLY A 75 18.89 2.27 -3.65
N LEU A 76 17.76 1.94 -3.06
CA LEU A 76 17.68 1.29 -1.75
C LEU A 76 17.05 -0.09 -1.92
N PRO A 77 17.21 -1.03 -0.97
CA PRO A 77 16.52 -2.33 -1.00
C PRO A 77 15.02 -2.17 -0.67
N VAL A 78 14.32 -1.39 -1.49
CA VAL A 78 12.91 -1.08 -1.35
C VAL A 78 12.10 -1.85 -2.38
N VAL A 79 11.01 -2.47 -1.95
CA VAL A 79 9.98 -3.01 -2.83
C VAL A 79 8.86 -1.98 -2.92
N LEU A 80 8.33 -1.76 -4.12
CA LEU A 80 7.14 -0.95 -4.31
C LEU A 80 5.91 -1.85 -4.31
N GLY A 81 4.91 -1.46 -3.53
CA GLY A 81 3.62 -2.12 -3.46
C GLY A 81 2.49 -1.14 -3.75
N CYS A 82 1.30 -1.68 -3.99
CA CYS A 82 0.11 -0.86 -4.19
C CYS A 82 -0.21 -0.03 -2.93
N ALA A 83 -0.52 1.25 -3.12
CA ALA A 83 -0.76 2.19 -2.04
C ALA A 83 -2.17 2.04 -1.45
N PHE A 84 -2.29 1.53 -0.21
CA PHE A 84 -3.57 1.35 0.49
C PHE A 84 -4.39 2.63 0.61
N GLN A 85 -3.71 3.77 0.73
CA GLN A 85 -4.35 5.09 0.79
C GLN A 85 -5.18 5.46 -0.44
N SER A 86 -4.96 4.77 -1.56
CA SER A 86 -5.69 4.99 -2.80
C SER A 86 -7.03 4.24 -2.88
N VAL A 87 -7.29 3.28 -1.98
CA VAL A 87 -8.51 2.44 -2.07
C VAL A 87 -9.78 3.29 -2.01
N ALA A 88 -9.97 4.05 -0.93
CA ALA A 88 -11.15 4.89 -0.77
C ALA A 88 -11.34 5.92 -1.91
N PRO A 89 -10.34 6.75 -2.27
CA PRO A 89 -10.52 7.73 -3.35
C PRO A 89 -10.76 7.08 -4.70
N LEU A 90 -10.08 5.98 -5.04
CA LEU A 90 -10.32 5.28 -6.31
C LEU A 90 -11.71 4.63 -6.35
N SER A 91 -12.19 4.04 -5.24
CA SER A 91 -13.56 3.53 -5.16
C SER A 91 -14.60 4.64 -5.31
N ILE A 92 -14.37 5.82 -4.72
CA ILE A 92 -15.27 6.98 -4.87
C ILE A 92 -15.27 7.47 -6.32
N ILE A 93 -14.09 7.67 -6.93
CA ILE A 93 -13.98 8.08 -8.34
C ILE A 93 -14.64 7.07 -9.26
N GLY A 94 -14.35 5.78 -9.07
CA GLY A 94 -14.91 4.71 -9.89
C GLY A 94 -16.43 4.61 -9.78
N ALA A 95 -16.99 4.80 -8.60
CA ALA A 95 -18.44 4.73 -8.37
C ALA A 95 -19.18 5.95 -8.96
N GLN A 96 -18.59 7.14 -8.89
CA GLN A 96 -19.25 8.38 -9.35
C GLN A 96 -18.98 8.70 -10.83
N GLN A 97 -17.74 8.50 -11.28
CA GLN A 97 -17.24 8.94 -12.60
C GLN A 97 -16.83 7.77 -13.52
N GLY A 98 -16.85 6.53 -13.01
CA GLY A 98 -16.48 5.33 -13.76
C GLY A 98 -14.98 5.04 -13.80
N SER A 99 -14.64 3.82 -14.23
CA SER A 99 -13.26 3.31 -14.29
C SER A 99 -12.37 4.12 -15.22
N SER A 100 -12.90 4.63 -16.33
CA SER A 100 -12.16 5.50 -17.27
C SER A 100 -11.63 6.77 -16.60
N ALA A 101 -12.43 7.40 -15.73
CA ALA A 101 -12.04 8.59 -14.98
C ALA A 101 -11.03 8.24 -13.88
N MET A 102 -11.24 7.11 -13.21
CA MET A 102 -10.33 6.57 -12.19
C MET A 102 -8.91 6.37 -12.73
N PHE A 103 -8.77 5.69 -13.88
CA PHE A 103 -7.47 5.46 -14.48
C PHE A 103 -6.90 6.72 -15.15
N GLY A 104 -7.74 7.59 -15.74
CA GLY A 104 -7.28 8.89 -16.25
C GLY A 104 -6.72 9.79 -15.14
N ALA A 105 -7.35 9.80 -13.97
CA ALA A 105 -6.84 10.50 -12.78
C ALA A 105 -5.50 9.92 -12.28
N LEU A 106 -5.29 8.60 -12.38
CA LEU A 106 -4.00 7.97 -12.08
C LEU A 106 -2.90 8.36 -13.07
N ILE A 107 -3.20 8.39 -14.37
CA ILE A 107 -2.24 8.85 -15.39
C ILE A 107 -1.80 10.29 -15.08
N ALA A 108 -2.76 11.18 -14.83
CA ALA A 108 -2.50 12.58 -14.53
C ALA A 108 -1.73 12.76 -13.21
N SER A 109 -2.07 12.01 -12.15
CA SER A 109 -1.36 12.09 -10.87
C SER A 109 0.07 11.56 -10.97
N GLY A 110 0.32 10.52 -11.78
CA GLY A 110 1.68 10.04 -12.07
C GLY A 110 2.54 11.11 -12.76
N ILE A 111 1.97 11.81 -13.76
CA ILE A 111 2.62 12.95 -14.41
C ILE A 111 2.91 14.07 -13.40
N TYR A 112 1.92 14.40 -12.55
CA TYR A 112 2.08 15.37 -11.48
C TYR A 112 3.26 15.02 -10.56
N VAL A 113 3.39 13.78 -10.10
CA VAL A 113 4.51 13.34 -9.27
C VAL A 113 5.84 13.51 -9.99
N ILE A 114 5.95 13.13 -11.26
CA ILE A 114 7.19 13.27 -12.04
C ILE A 114 7.64 14.75 -12.11
N LEU A 115 6.68 15.65 -12.33
CA LEU A 115 6.92 17.09 -12.42
C LEU A 115 7.31 17.69 -11.07
N VAL A 116 6.59 17.34 -10.01
CA VAL A 116 6.75 17.94 -8.68
C VAL A 116 7.91 17.32 -7.90
N ALA A 117 8.36 16.10 -8.23
CA ALA A 117 9.42 15.37 -7.52
C ALA A 117 10.68 16.19 -7.19
N GLY A 118 11.11 17.08 -8.08
CA GLY A 118 12.30 17.92 -7.85
C GLY A 118 12.09 19.07 -6.89
N ILE A 119 10.86 19.58 -6.79
CA ILE A 119 10.48 20.57 -5.77
C ILE A 119 10.25 19.82 -4.46
N PHE A 120 9.52 18.71 -4.52
CA PHE A 120 9.21 17.89 -3.35
C PHE A 120 10.45 17.41 -2.63
N SER A 121 11.50 16.97 -3.34
CA SER A 121 12.76 16.53 -2.70
C SER A 121 13.44 17.60 -1.85
N LYS A 122 13.25 18.89 -2.16
CA LYS A 122 13.76 20.00 -1.35
C LYS A 122 12.98 20.15 -0.06
N ILE A 123 11.66 19.97 -0.15
CA ILE A 123 10.73 20.16 0.95
C ILE A 123 10.42 18.89 1.74
N ALA A 124 10.86 17.71 1.29
CA ALA A 124 10.55 16.41 1.89
C ALA A 124 11.02 16.33 3.35
N ARG A 125 12.15 16.96 3.64
CA ARG A 125 12.72 17.16 4.98
C ARG A 125 11.84 18.02 5.92
N PHE A 126 10.87 18.74 5.40
CA PHE A 126 9.91 19.55 6.17
C PHE A 126 8.57 18.84 6.41
N PHE A 127 8.45 17.55 6.05
CA PHE A 127 7.32 16.71 6.49
C PHE A 127 7.74 15.93 7.73
N PRO A 128 7.48 16.48 8.94
CA PRO A 128 7.99 15.87 10.16
C PRO A 128 7.33 14.51 10.45
N PRO A 129 7.96 13.69 11.32
CA PRO A 129 7.41 12.41 11.77
C PRO A 129 5.98 12.51 12.33
N ILE A 130 5.57 13.68 12.84
CA ILE A 130 4.20 13.93 13.31
C ILE A 130 3.17 13.87 12.19
N VAL A 131 3.44 14.47 11.02
CA VAL A 131 2.53 14.47 9.87
C VAL A 131 2.43 13.09 9.27
N THR A 132 3.59 12.53 8.90
CA THR A 132 3.70 11.20 8.30
C THR A 132 3.09 10.14 9.22
N GLY A 133 3.35 10.20 10.53
CA GLY A 133 2.94 9.19 11.51
C GLY A 133 1.45 9.21 11.77
N SER A 134 0.85 10.41 11.86
CA SER A 134 -0.60 10.57 11.99
C SER A 134 -1.33 10.03 10.76
N VAL A 135 -0.84 10.33 9.54
CA VAL A 135 -1.50 9.88 8.31
C VAL A 135 -1.43 8.35 8.15
N ILE A 136 -0.26 7.73 8.36
CA ILE A 136 -0.14 6.26 8.29
C ILE A 136 -1.02 5.57 9.35
N THR A 137 -1.11 6.16 10.54
CA THR A 137 -2.00 5.65 11.60
C THR A 137 -3.46 5.68 11.14
N VAL A 138 -3.90 6.77 10.53
CA VAL A 138 -5.27 6.88 9.97
C VAL A 138 -5.48 5.90 8.82
N ILE A 139 -4.52 5.72 7.90
CA ILE A 139 -4.63 4.73 6.82
C ILE A 139 -4.91 3.33 7.40
N GLY A 140 -4.11 2.87 8.36
CA GLY A 140 -4.32 1.57 8.99
C GLY A 140 -5.67 1.46 9.71
N LEU A 141 -6.00 2.42 10.56
CA LEU A 141 -7.24 2.39 11.36
C LEU A 141 -8.51 2.56 10.52
N SER A 142 -8.48 3.39 9.47
CA SER A 142 -9.61 3.62 8.57
C SER A 142 -10.03 2.37 7.80
N LEU A 143 -9.10 1.44 7.55
CA LEU A 143 -9.33 0.19 6.84
C LEU A 143 -9.78 -0.97 7.75
N VAL A 144 -9.73 -0.79 9.07
CA VAL A 144 -10.25 -1.78 10.03
C VAL A 144 -11.75 -2.00 9.83
N GLY A 145 -12.52 -0.95 9.51
CA GLY A 145 -13.95 -1.10 9.19
C GLY A 145 -14.21 -2.03 8.00
N VAL A 146 -13.37 -1.95 6.96
CA VAL A 146 -13.44 -2.85 5.80
C VAL A 146 -13.08 -4.29 6.19
N ALA A 147 -12.08 -4.47 7.04
CA ALA A 147 -11.74 -5.79 7.58
C ALA A 147 -12.92 -6.40 8.34
N MET A 148 -13.56 -5.63 9.23
CA MET A 148 -14.73 -6.05 10.00
C MET A 148 -15.91 -6.43 9.10
N GLY A 149 -16.18 -5.65 8.04
CA GLY A 149 -17.18 -5.99 7.03
C GLY A 149 -16.90 -7.35 6.40
N ASN A 150 -15.67 -7.58 5.93
CA ASN A 150 -15.25 -8.86 5.35
C ASN A 150 -15.32 -10.03 6.33
N MET A 151 -14.98 -9.82 7.62
CA MET A 151 -15.13 -10.86 8.65
C MET A 151 -16.57 -11.37 8.77
N GLY A 152 -17.55 -10.48 8.55
CA GLY A 152 -18.97 -10.80 8.51
C GLY A 152 -19.51 -11.05 7.10
N ASP A 153 -18.66 -11.36 6.12
CA ASP A 153 -19.02 -11.62 4.72
C ASP A 153 -19.72 -10.45 4.00
N ASN A 154 -19.57 -9.23 4.53
CA ASN A 154 -20.25 -8.00 4.10
C ASN A 154 -21.78 -8.11 4.05
N VAL A 155 -22.37 -9.03 4.82
CA VAL A 155 -23.84 -9.15 4.97
C VAL A 155 -24.33 -8.42 6.20
N LYS A 156 -25.60 -7.99 6.17
CA LYS A 156 -26.23 -7.28 7.29
C LYS A 156 -26.29 -8.12 8.57
N GLU A 157 -26.52 -9.41 8.42
CA GLU A 157 -26.63 -10.38 9.51
C GLU A 157 -25.55 -11.47 9.35
N PRO A 158 -24.34 -11.26 9.90
CA PRO A 158 -23.25 -12.23 9.80
C PRO A 158 -23.60 -13.59 10.41
N THR A 159 -23.18 -14.66 9.74
CA THR A 159 -23.37 -16.02 10.24
C THR A 159 -22.29 -16.40 11.26
N ALA A 160 -22.59 -17.31 12.19
CA ALA A 160 -21.59 -17.85 13.11
C ALA A 160 -20.39 -18.49 12.36
N GLN A 161 -20.65 -19.06 11.17
CA GLN A 161 -19.63 -19.62 10.29
C GLN A 161 -18.64 -18.56 9.80
N SER A 162 -19.10 -17.40 9.34
CA SER A 162 -18.23 -16.29 8.90
C SER A 162 -17.32 -15.79 10.03
N VAL A 163 -17.89 -15.56 11.22
CA VAL A 163 -17.14 -15.14 12.40
C VAL A 163 -16.14 -16.21 12.83
N MET A 164 -16.52 -17.49 12.84
CA MET A 164 -15.61 -18.58 13.19
C MET A 164 -14.42 -18.68 12.22
N LEU A 165 -14.65 -18.56 10.91
CA LEU A 165 -13.59 -18.61 9.90
C LEU A 165 -12.62 -17.44 10.01
N SER A 166 -13.14 -16.24 10.25
CA SER A 166 -12.30 -15.05 10.43
C SER A 166 -11.45 -15.14 11.71
N LEU A 167 -12.04 -15.56 12.83
CA LEU A 167 -11.33 -15.78 14.09
C LEU A 167 -10.30 -16.90 13.98
N LEU A 168 -10.64 -18.00 13.32
CA LEU A 168 -9.71 -19.10 13.05
C LEU A 168 -8.50 -18.60 12.27
N THR A 169 -8.73 -17.80 11.22
CA THR A 169 -7.66 -17.21 10.42
C THR A 169 -6.75 -16.33 11.27
N ILE A 170 -7.31 -15.47 12.12
CA ILE A 170 -6.55 -14.64 13.07
C ILE A 170 -5.71 -15.51 14.01
N VAL A 171 -6.32 -16.53 14.63
CA VAL A 171 -5.64 -17.44 15.55
C VAL A 171 -4.46 -18.13 14.85
N ILE A 172 -4.64 -18.63 13.62
CA ILE A 172 -3.57 -19.25 12.85
C ILE A 172 -2.42 -18.25 12.63
N ILE A 173 -2.72 -17.03 12.18
CA ILE A 173 -1.70 -15.99 11.96
C ILE A 173 -0.91 -15.73 13.26
N LEU A 174 -1.61 -15.56 14.38
CA LEU A 174 -0.99 -15.29 15.68
C LEU A 174 -0.14 -16.46 16.19
N LEU A 175 -0.61 -17.71 16.03
CA LEU A 175 0.14 -18.90 16.39
C LEU A 175 1.43 -19.01 15.56
N VAL A 176 1.34 -18.78 14.25
CA VAL A 176 2.53 -18.76 13.38
C VAL A 176 3.48 -17.64 13.81
N GLN A 177 2.96 -16.44 14.10
CA GLN A 177 3.78 -15.29 14.53
C GLN A 177 4.51 -15.54 15.87
N LYS A 178 3.87 -16.26 16.79
CA LYS A 178 4.38 -16.57 18.14
C LYS A 178 5.41 -17.70 18.11
N PHE A 179 5.11 -18.80 17.41
CA PHE A 179 5.88 -20.04 17.52
C PHE A 179 6.94 -20.23 16.43
N THR A 180 6.92 -19.43 15.36
CA THR A 180 7.89 -19.55 14.27
C THR A 180 8.90 -18.40 14.26
N LYS A 181 10.00 -18.57 13.51
CA LYS A 181 11.08 -17.59 13.37
C LYS A 181 11.49 -17.46 11.90
N GLY A 182 12.21 -16.39 11.57
CA GLY A 182 12.79 -16.19 10.24
C GLY A 182 11.75 -16.16 9.12
N PHE A 183 11.99 -16.94 8.06
CA PHE A 183 11.19 -16.98 6.84
C PHE A 183 9.70 -17.23 7.10
N VAL A 184 9.37 -18.28 7.88
CA VAL A 184 7.96 -18.67 8.14
C VAL A 184 7.20 -17.56 8.85
N LYS A 185 7.84 -16.88 9.80
CA LYS A 185 7.24 -15.75 10.53
C LYS A 185 6.92 -14.57 9.60
N SER A 186 7.75 -14.33 8.59
CA SER A 186 7.54 -13.21 7.65
C SER A 186 6.38 -13.41 6.68
N ILE A 187 5.92 -14.65 6.50
CA ILE A 187 4.80 -15.00 5.62
C ILE A 187 3.58 -15.49 6.42
N SER A 188 3.50 -15.16 7.72
CA SER A 188 2.46 -15.63 8.63
C SER A 188 1.04 -15.29 8.15
N ILE A 189 0.84 -14.09 7.60
CA ILE A 189 -0.44 -13.66 7.03
C ILE A 189 -0.81 -14.55 5.83
N LEU A 190 0.13 -14.82 4.93
CA LEU A 190 -0.10 -15.71 3.78
C LEU A 190 -0.43 -17.14 4.23
N ILE A 191 0.28 -17.67 5.22
CA ILE A 191 0.00 -18.99 5.81
C ILE A 191 -1.42 -19.01 6.40
N GLY A 192 -1.81 -17.95 7.12
CA GLY A 192 -3.16 -17.80 7.64
C GLY A 192 -4.23 -17.82 6.56
N LEU A 193 -4.04 -17.06 5.47
CA LEU A 193 -4.93 -17.04 4.32
C LEU A 193 -5.06 -18.43 3.68
N VAL A 194 -3.93 -19.11 3.43
CA VAL A 194 -3.94 -20.45 2.83
C VAL A 194 -4.64 -21.45 3.75
N ALA A 195 -4.29 -21.50 5.03
CA ALA A 195 -4.88 -22.43 5.97
C ALA A 195 -6.38 -22.17 6.21
N GLY A 196 -6.79 -20.91 6.35
CA GLY A 196 -8.20 -20.52 6.47
C GLY A 196 -9.00 -20.87 5.21
N THR A 197 -8.41 -20.69 4.04
CA THR A 197 -9.03 -21.08 2.75
C THR A 197 -9.15 -22.60 2.64
N LEU A 198 -8.16 -23.37 3.07
CA LEU A 198 -8.23 -24.84 3.09
C LEU A 198 -9.35 -25.34 4.01
N VAL A 199 -9.49 -24.77 5.20
CA VAL A 199 -10.61 -25.11 6.10
C VAL A 199 -11.94 -24.75 5.45
N SER A 200 -12.03 -23.59 4.81
CA SER A 200 -13.24 -23.18 4.09
C SER A 200 -13.56 -24.09 2.89
N ALA A 201 -12.53 -24.60 2.21
CA ALA A 201 -12.69 -25.57 1.12
C ALA A 201 -13.27 -26.89 1.63
N MET A 202 -12.84 -27.36 2.81
CA MET A 202 -13.44 -28.54 3.47
C MET A 202 -14.91 -28.32 3.84
N MET A 203 -15.33 -27.06 4.02
CA MET A 203 -16.73 -26.67 4.26
C MET A 203 -17.54 -26.44 2.97
N GLY A 204 -16.93 -26.63 1.78
CA GLY A 204 -17.60 -26.41 0.50
C GLY A 204 -17.82 -24.95 0.12
N LEU A 205 -17.12 -24.00 0.76
CA LEU A 205 -17.29 -22.55 0.54
C LEU A 205 -16.38 -21.96 -0.54
N VAL A 206 -15.55 -22.78 -1.18
CA VAL A 206 -14.53 -22.32 -2.12
C VAL A 206 -14.94 -22.67 -3.55
N ASP A 207 -15.09 -21.65 -4.39
CA ASP A 207 -15.27 -21.81 -5.82
C ASP A 207 -13.91 -21.85 -6.55
N THR A 208 -13.69 -22.90 -7.34
CA THR A 208 -12.46 -23.11 -8.13
C THR A 208 -12.62 -22.71 -9.59
N THR A 209 -13.83 -22.36 -10.01
CA THR A 209 -14.16 -21.97 -11.39
C THR A 209 -13.25 -20.85 -11.93
N PRO A 210 -12.98 -19.75 -11.17
CA PRO A 210 -12.09 -18.70 -11.65
C PRO A 210 -10.68 -19.20 -11.98
N VAL A 211 -10.16 -20.18 -11.21
CA VAL A 211 -8.83 -20.76 -11.45
C VAL A 211 -8.84 -21.65 -12.68
N VAL A 212 -9.90 -22.41 -12.93
CA VAL A 212 -10.00 -23.26 -14.12
C VAL A 212 -10.07 -22.40 -15.38
N GLU A 213 -10.90 -21.35 -15.38
CA GLU A 213 -11.15 -20.49 -16.54
C GLU A 213 -10.02 -19.50 -16.83
N ALA A 214 -9.21 -19.13 -15.83
CA ALA A 214 -8.11 -18.18 -16.02
C ALA A 214 -7.10 -18.69 -17.05
N SER A 215 -6.63 -17.80 -17.93
CA SER A 215 -5.60 -18.13 -18.92
C SER A 215 -4.26 -18.48 -18.25
N TRP A 216 -3.44 -19.29 -18.93
CA TRP A 216 -2.12 -19.64 -18.43
C TRP A 216 -1.14 -18.47 -18.47
N ILE A 217 -1.17 -17.69 -19.55
CA ILE A 217 -0.31 -16.53 -19.76
C ILE A 217 -1.19 -15.36 -20.19
N HIS A 218 -0.90 -14.19 -19.63
CA HIS A 218 -1.50 -12.92 -20.00
C HIS A 218 -0.43 -11.83 -19.95
N VAL A 219 -0.48 -10.91 -20.90
CA VAL A 219 0.38 -9.73 -20.91
C VAL A 219 -0.49 -8.51 -20.65
N PRO A 220 -0.17 -7.67 -19.64
CA PRO A 220 -0.86 -6.41 -19.37
C PRO A 220 -1.18 -5.64 -20.65
N THR A 221 -2.47 -5.42 -20.90
CA THR A 221 -2.95 -4.66 -22.04
C THR A 221 -3.23 -3.23 -21.62
N PRO A 222 -2.67 -2.21 -22.31
CA PRO A 222 -3.06 -0.84 -22.05
C PRO A 222 -4.56 -0.63 -22.28
N PHE A 223 -5.20 0.17 -21.43
CA PHE A 223 -6.60 0.59 -21.58
C PHE A 223 -7.63 -0.56 -21.63
N TYR A 224 -7.38 -1.65 -20.90
CA TYR A 224 -8.30 -2.79 -20.74
C TYR A 224 -9.71 -2.38 -20.30
N PHE A 225 -9.82 -1.42 -19.38
CA PHE A 225 -11.12 -0.88 -18.91
C PHE A 225 -11.65 0.28 -19.78
N GLY A 226 -11.12 0.45 -20.98
CA GLY A 226 -11.46 1.52 -21.90
C GLY A 226 -10.51 2.71 -21.86
N MET A 227 -10.74 3.66 -22.77
CA MET A 227 -9.92 4.86 -22.89
C MET A 227 -10.06 5.75 -21.64
N PRO A 228 -8.96 6.34 -21.14
CA PRO A 228 -8.99 7.17 -19.95
C PRO A 228 -9.73 8.49 -20.24
N THR A 229 -10.54 8.92 -19.28
CA THR A 229 -11.16 10.24 -19.27
C THR A 229 -10.52 11.11 -18.19
N PHE A 230 -10.36 12.40 -18.46
CA PHE A 230 -9.63 13.31 -17.58
C PHE A 230 -10.61 14.24 -16.86
N ASP A 231 -11.19 13.75 -15.77
CA ASP A 231 -12.02 14.53 -14.88
C ASP A 231 -11.16 15.35 -13.90
N ILE A 232 -11.36 16.67 -13.86
CA ILE A 232 -10.50 17.58 -13.10
C ILE A 232 -10.59 17.31 -11.59
N THR A 233 -11.78 17.05 -11.06
CA THR A 233 -11.99 16.80 -9.64
C THR A 233 -11.26 15.53 -9.20
N SER A 234 -11.39 14.47 -9.99
CA SER A 234 -10.72 13.18 -9.78
C SER A 234 -9.20 13.33 -9.86
N ILE A 235 -8.70 14.11 -10.82
CA ILE A 235 -7.26 14.41 -10.94
C ILE A 235 -6.75 15.14 -9.69
N VAL A 236 -7.45 16.18 -9.23
CA VAL A 236 -7.07 16.93 -8.02
C VAL A 236 -7.02 16.02 -6.81
N MET A 237 -8.03 15.15 -6.64
CA MET A 237 -8.03 14.16 -5.56
C MET A 237 -6.83 13.23 -5.62
N MET A 238 -6.56 12.64 -6.79
CA MET A 238 -5.44 11.73 -6.95
C MET A 238 -4.08 12.42 -6.81
N CYS A 239 -3.96 13.71 -7.17
CA CYS A 239 -2.76 14.50 -6.90
C CYS A 239 -2.52 14.69 -5.41
N ILE A 240 -3.56 14.96 -4.60
CA ILE A 240 -3.44 15.05 -3.14
C ILE A 240 -2.96 13.71 -2.58
N ILE A 241 -3.60 12.61 -2.98
CA ILE A 241 -3.21 11.25 -2.54
C ILE A 241 -1.79 10.90 -2.98
N ALA A 242 -1.37 11.32 -4.16
CA ALA A 242 -0.01 11.13 -4.64
C ALA A 242 1.00 11.94 -3.81
N THR A 243 0.64 13.14 -3.34
CA THR A 243 1.47 13.89 -2.37
C THR A 243 1.61 13.14 -1.06
N VAL A 244 0.51 12.57 -0.52
CA VAL A 244 0.56 11.73 0.69
C VAL A 244 1.46 10.52 0.48
N SER A 245 1.36 9.88 -0.69
CA SER A 245 2.22 8.75 -1.05
C SER A 245 3.70 9.15 -1.06
N MET A 246 4.05 10.31 -1.63
CA MET A 246 5.43 10.84 -1.57
C MET A 246 5.90 11.10 -0.14
N VAL A 247 5.02 11.60 0.73
CA VAL A 247 5.30 11.81 2.17
C VAL A 247 5.60 10.47 2.85
N GLU A 248 4.78 9.44 2.63
CA GLU A 248 5.00 8.09 3.16
C GLU A 248 6.32 7.48 2.64
N SER A 249 6.55 7.53 1.32
CA SER A 249 7.77 7.03 0.68
C SER A 249 9.02 7.69 1.23
N THR A 250 8.95 8.98 1.59
CA THR A 250 10.05 9.69 2.26
C THR A 250 10.42 9.01 3.57
N GLY A 251 9.44 8.70 4.41
CA GLY A 251 9.66 7.98 5.67
C GLY A 251 10.28 6.60 5.44
N VAL A 252 9.81 5.86 4.44
CA VAL A 252 10.36 4.55 4.06
C VAL A 252 11.81 4.66 3.58
N TYR A 253 12.11 5.64 2.72
CA TYR A 253 13.46 5.83 2.21
C TYR A 253 14.44 6.21 3.31
N LEU A 254 14.05 7.13 4.21
CA LEU A 254 14.88 7.54 5.35
C LEU A 254 15.10 6.36 6.31
N ALA A 255 14.06 5.60 6.64
CA ALA A 255 14.22 4.42 7.48
C ALA A 255 15.14 3.36 6.87
N LEU A 256 15.05 3.13 5.55
CA LEU A 256 15.97 2.22 4.85
C LEU A 256 17.38 2.79 4.73
N SER A 257 17.53 4.10 4.54
CA SER A 257 18.81 4.81 4.58
C SER A 257 19.52 4.57 5.91
N ASP A 258 18.81 4.77 7.02
CA ASP A 258 19.32 4.54 8.38
C ASP A 258 19.70 3.07 8.59
N LEU A 259 18.81 2.14 8.20
CA LEU A 259 19.07 0.70 8.34
C LEU A 259 20.26 0.23 7.50
N THR A 260 20.42 0.76 6.29
CA THR A 260 21.49 0.35 5.36
C THR A 260 22.77 1.17 5.50
N ASN A 261 22.75 2.23 6.32
CA ASN A 261 23.81 3.22 6.45
C ASN A 261 24.21 3.83 5.08
N ASP A 262 23.21 4.05 4.22
CA ASP A 262 23.34 4.57 2.85
C ASP A 262 22.64 5.94 2.75
N GLN A 263 23.39 7.00 3.08
CA GLN A 263 22.87 8.37 3.16
C GLN A 263 22.19 8.83 1.86
N LEU A 264 21.01 9.43 2.02
CA LEU A 264 20.21 9.96 0.91
C LEU A 264 20.46 11.45 0.71
N ASP A 265 20.75 11.83 -0.52
CA ASP A 265 20.75 13.23 -0.94
C ASP A 265 19.42 13.59 -1.62
N GLU A 266 19.21 14.90 -1.80
CA GLU A 266 18.03 15.44 -2.48
C GLU A 266 17.84 14.86 -3.89
N LYS A 267 18.94 14.58 -4.60
CA LYS A 267 18.89 14.03 -5.96
C LYS A 267 18.36 12.60 -5.97
N ARG A 268 18.78 11.76 -5.02
CA ARG A 268 18.27 10.39 -4.88
C ARG A 268 16.82 10.37 -4.42
N LEU A 269 16.41 11.25 -3.51
CA LEU A 269 15.00 11.42 -3.13
C LEU A 269 14.15 11.78 -4.36
N ARG A 270 14.55 12.81 -5.12
CA ARG A 270 13.90 13.19 -6.38
C ARG A 270 13.79 12.02 -7.35
N ASN A 271 14.88 11.27 -7.54
CA ASN A 271 14.90 10.15 -8.47
C ASN A 271 13.99 9.01 -8.00
N GLY A 272 13.87 8.79 -6.68
CA GLY A 272 12.89 7.88 -6.08
C GLY A 272 11.46 8.29 -6.38
N TYR A 273 11.07 9.53 -6.07
CA TYR A 273 9.72 10.02 -6.38
C TYR A 273 9.41 9.98 -7.88
N ARG A 274 10.39 10.26 -8.74
CA ARG A 274 10.20 10.13 -10.20
C ARG A 274 9.93 8.69 -10.63
N SER A 275 10.62 7.71 -10.04
CA SER A 275 10.34 6.29 -10.30
C SER A 275 8.94 5.90 -9.86
N GLU A 276 8.49 6.37 -8.70
CA GLU A 276 7.11 6.18 -8.24
C GLU A 276 6.10 6.86 -9.18
N GLY A 277 6.34 8.10 -9.58
CA GLY A 277 5.47 8.81 -10.54
C GLY A 277 5.37 8.11 -11.90
N ILE A 278 6.50 7.57 -12.40
CA ILE A 278 6.49 6.73 -13.61
C ILE A 278 5.70 5.45 -13.37
N ALA A 279 5.85 4.80 -12.22
CA ALA A 279 5.11 3.60 -11.88
C ALA A 279 3.60 3.88 -11.79
N VAL A 280 3.18 4.99 -11.18
CA VAL A 280 1.78 5.44 -11.09
C VAL A 280 1.22 5.76 -12.49
N PHE A 281 1.99 6.46 -13.33
CA PHE A 281 1.62 6.73 -14.71
C PHE A 281 1.40 5.43 -15.50
N LEU A 282 2.34 4.49 -15.40
CA LEU A 282 2.20 3.18 -16.04
C LEU A 282 1.02 2.40 -15.46
N GLY A 283 0.77 2.51 -14.15
CA GLY A 283 -0.39 1.89 -13.52
C GLY A 283 -1.70 2.42 -14.10
N GLY A 284 -1.81 3.73 -14.32
CA GLY A 284 -2.95 4.32 -15.04
C GLY A 284 -3.10 3.79 -16.48
N LEU A 285 -1.99 3.62 -17.22
CA LEU A 285 -2.02 3.08 -18.59
C LEU A 285 -2.44 1.61 -18.66
N PHE A 286 -1.92 0.77 -17.77
CA PHE A 286 -2.21 -0.68 -17.73
C PHE A 286 -3.41 -1.02 -16.84
N ASN A 287 -4.13 0.00 -16.37
CA ASN A 287 -5.30 -0.11 -15.50
C ASN A 287 -5.05 -0.87 -14.18
N THR A 288 -3.96 -0.52 -13.50
CA THR A 288 -3.64 -0.94 -12.14
C THR A 288 -3.68 0.26 -11.19
N PHE A 289 -2.89 0.23 -10.11
CA PHE A 289 -3.03 1.11 -8.96
C PHE A 289 -1.75 1.94 -8.73
N PRO A 290 -1.80 2.97 -7.88
CA PRO A 290 -0.60 3.75 -7.58
C PRO A 290 0.36 2.96 -6.68
N TYR A 291 1.66 3.14 -6.91
CA TYR A 291 2.73 2.40 -6.24
C TYR A 291 3.54 3.29 -5.30
N THR A 292 3.81 2.80 -4.09
CA THR A 292 4.55 3.50 -3.03
C THR A 292 5.53 2.57 -2.34
N GLY A 293 6.49 3.13 -1.60
CA GLY A 293 7.43 2.37 -0.78
C GLY A 293 6.70 1.46 0.20
N PHE A 294 6.91 0.14 0.12
CA PHE A 294 6.20 -0.80 0.98
C PHE A 294 6.76 -0.74 2.41
N SER A 295 6.05 -0.11 3.34
CA SER A 295 6.49 0.13 4.72
C SER A 295 6.73 -1.17 5.50
N GLN A 296 5.96 -2.23 5.23
CA GLN A 296 6.19 -3.56 5.81
C GLN A 296 7.52 -4.18 5.36
N ASN A 297 8.02 -3.83 4.17
CA ASN A 297 9.34 -4.26 3.73
C ASN A 297 10.46 -3.69 4.62
N VAL A 298 10.29 -2.49 5.18
CA VAL A 298 11.26 -1.90 6.13
C VAL A 298 11.38 -2.77 7.38
N GLY A 299 10.24 -3.20 7.94
CA GLY A 299 10.22 -4.12 9.07
C GLY A 299 10.87 -5.47 8.74
N LEU A 300 10.65 -5.99 7.54
CA LEU A 300 11.30 -7.22 7.08
C LEU A 300 12.82 -7.05 6.94
N VAL A 301 13.31 -5.95 6.38
CA VAL A 301 14.75 -5.63 6.28
C VAL A 301 15.37 -5.49 7.68
N GLN A 302 14.65 -4.87 8.62
CA GLN A 302 15.09 -4.72 10.01
C GLN A 302 15.24 -6.06 10.73
N ILE A 303 14.29 -6.99 10.54
CA ILE A 303 14.29 -8.30 11.21
C ILE A 303 15.23 -9.30 10.51
N SER A 304 15.28 -9.29 9.18
CA SER A 304 16.09 -10.22 8.39
C SER A 304 17.57 -9.85 8.33
N GLY A 305 17.91 -8.57 8.54
CA GLY A 305 19.27 -8.06 8.39
C GLY A 305 19.74 -7.91 6.94
N ILE A 306 18.87 -8.16 5.95
CA ILE A 306 19.21 -8.15 4.53
C ILE A 306 19.22 -6.71 4.02
N LYS A 307 20.41 -6.10 4.02
CA LYS A 307 20.63 -4.69 3.65
C LYS A 307 21.05 -4.52 2.18
N THR A 308 21.07 -5.59 1.39
CA THR A 308 21.54 -5.58 0.00
C THR A 308 20.38 -5.52 -1.00
N ARG A 309 20.63 -4.97 -2.20
CA ARG A 309 19.60 -4.79 -3.24
C ARG A 309 19.33 -6.06 -4.05
N ARG A 310 20.28 -6.99 -4.08
CA ARG A 310 20.27 -8.17 -4.95
C ARG A 310 19.05 -9.08 -4.71
N PRO A 311 18.65 -9.41 -3.48
CA PRO A 311 17.41 -10.15 -3.24
C PRO A 311 16.17 -9.44 -3.79
N ILE A 312 16.16 -8.11 -3.75
CA ILE A 312 15.02 -7.31 -4.24
C ILE A 312 14.94 -7.32 -5.77
N TYR A 313 16.07 -7.40 -6.49
CA TYR A 313 16.07 -7.64 -7.94
C TYR A 313 15.44 -9.00 -8.29
N TYR A 314 15.72 -10.04 -7.52
CA TYR A 314 15.07 -11.34 -7.68
C TYR A 314 13.58 -11.26 -7.36
N ALA A 315 13.19 -10.57 -6.28
CA ALA A 315 11.78 -10.36 -5.95
C ALA A 315 11.03 -9.66 -7.09
N ALA A 316 11.59 -8.58 -7.65
CA ALA A 316 11.02 -7.87 -8.79
C ALA A 316 10.87 -8.77 -10.03
N GLY A 317 11.87 -9.60 -10.32
CA GLY A 317 11.80 -10.56 -11.43
C GLY A 317 10.72 -11.63 -11.22
N ILE A 318 10.61 -12.16 -9.99
CA ILE A 318 9.58 -13.13 -9.63
C ILE A 318 8.18 -12.50 -9.76
N LEU A 319 7.99 -11.25 -9.29
CA LEU A 319 6.72 -10.52 -9.43
C LEU A 319 6.33 -10.34 -10.90
N VAL A 320 7.27 -9.94 -11.76
CA VAL A 320 7.02 -9.84 -13.21
C VAL A 320 6.60 -11.18 -13.78
N VAL A 321 7.30 -12.27 -13.45
CA VAL A 321 6.96 -13.62 -13.96
C VAL A 321 5.59 -14.09 -13.45
N ILE A 322 5.31 -13.97 -12.15
CA ILE A 322 4.04 -14.39 -11.56
C ILE A 322 2.87 -13.52 -12.07
N GLY A 323 3.10 -12.23 -12.28
CA GLY A 323 2.08 -11.33 -12.82
C GLY A 323 1.67 -11.64 -14.27
N LEU A 324 2.54 -12.32 -15.04
CA LEU A 324 2.20 -12.85 -16.37
C LEU A 324 1.34 -14.12 -16.31
N LEU A 325 1.09 -14.68 -15.12
CA LEU A 325 0.38 -15.94 -14.90
C LEU A 325 -0.95 -15.67 -14.14
N PRO A 326 -2.06 -15.37 -14.84
CA PRO A 326 -3.36 -15.08 -14.23
C PRO A 326 -3.87 -16.10 -13.23
N LYS A 327 -3.45 -17.36 -13.35
CA LYS A 327 -3.75 -18.41 -12.37
C LYS A 327 -3.41 -17.99 -10.94
N PHE A 328 -2.31 -17.26 -10.72
CA PHE A 328 -1.97 -16.74 -9.39
C PHE A 328 -2.98 -15.70 -8.91
N GLY A 329 -3.38 -14.77 -9.78
CA GLY A 329 -4.46 -13.82 -9.46
C GLY A 329 -5.82 -14.49 -9.24
N ALA A 330 -6.11 -15.57 -9.96
CA ALA A 330 -7.34 -16.34 -9.80
C ALA A 330 -7.38 -17.10 -8.46
N MET A 331 -6.24 -17.61 -7.99
CA MET A 331 -6.17 -18.26 -6.66
C MET A 331 -6.55 -17.30 -5.53
N ALA A 332 -6.30 -15.99 -5.67
CA ALA A 332 -6.72 -15.01 -4.67
C ALA A 332 -8.25 -14.89 -4.55
N GLN A 333 -9.01 -15.22 -5.60
CA GLN A 333 -10.48 -15.22 -5.56
C GLN A 333 -11.07 -16.45 -4.86
N MET A 334 -10.27 -17.50 -4.69
CA MET A 334 -10.70 -18.66 -3.90
C MET A 334 -10.78 -18.34 -2.40
N ILE A 335 -10.17 -17.24 -1.96
CA ILE A 335 -10.12 -16.84 -0.55
C ILE A 335 -11.50 -16.31 -0.16
N PRO A 336 -12.22 -16.96 0.76
CA PRO A 336 -13.53 -16.48 1.19
C PRO A 336 -13.39 -15.15 1.94
N SER A 337 -14.39 -14.27 1.81
CA SER A 337 -14.38 -12.95 2.44
C SER A 337 -14.13 -13.01 3.96
N PRO A 338 -14.69 -13.96 4.74
CA PRO A 338 -14.38 -14.05 6.18
C PRO A 338 -12.91 -14.35 6.50
N VAL A 339 -12.28 -15.22 5.71
CA VAL A 339 -10.84 -15.54 5.84
C VAL A 339 -10.02 -14.29 5.50
N LEU A 340 -10.36 -13.61 4.41
CA LEU A 340 -9.73 -12.36 3.99
C LEU A 340 -9.86 -11.29 5.09
N GLY A 341 -11.04 -11.13 5.68
CA GLY A 341 -11.31 -10.17 6.76
C GLY A 341 -10.45 -10.41 7.99
N GLY A 342 -10.29 -11.67 8.40
CA GLY A 342 -9.40 -12.02 9.52
C GLY A 342 -7.94 -11.63 9.25
N ALA A 343 -7.44 -11.86 8.03
CA ALA A 343 -6.10 -11.45 7.63
C ALA A 343 -5.95 -9.92 7.51
N MET A 344 -6.95 -9.24 6.95
CA MET A 344 -7.01 -7.78 6.84
C MET A 344 -6.95 -7.10 8.22
N LEU A 345 -7.65 -7.64 9.22
CA LEU A 345 -7.64 -7.09 10.58
C LEU A 345 -6.21 -7.06 11.14
N VAL A 346 -5.47 -8.16 10.98
CA VAL A 346 -4.08 -8.25 11.44
C VAL A 346 -3.18 -7.32 10.63
N LEU A 347 -3.32 -7.29 9.30
CA LEU A 347 -2.49 -6.47 8.43
C LEU A 347 -2.67 -4.97 8.70
N PHE A 348 -3.91 -4.48 8.73
CA PHE A 348 -4.20 -3.06 8.93
C PHE A 348 -3.89 -2.61 10.36
N GLY A 349 -4.05 -3.48 11.35
CA GLY A 349 -3.54 -3.24 12.71
C GLY A 349 -2.02 -3.05 12.75
N MET A 350 -1.27 -3.86 12.01
CA MET A 350 0.18 -3.68 11.88
C MET A 350 0.55 -2.37 11.17
N VAL A 351 -0.17 -1.98 10.11
CA VAL A 351 0.03 -0.68 9.42
C VAL A 351 -0.21 0.49 10.38
N ALA A 352 -1.30 0.45 11.15
CA ALA A 352 -1.59 1.48 12.16
C ALA A 352 -0.45 1.60 13.19
N LEU A 353 0.08 0.46 13.68
CA LEU A 353 1.20 0.46 14.62
C LEU A 353 2.50 0.98 14.01
N GLN A 354 2.74 0.81 12.70
CA GLN A 354 3.90 1.42 12.03
C GLN A 354 3.80 2.96 12.04
N GLY A 355 2.59 3.50 11.81
CA GLY A 355 2.34 4.93 11.98
C GLY A 355 2.65 5.40 13.40
N MET A 356 2.17 4.67 14.41
CA MET A 356 2.46 4.96 15.82
C MET A 356 3.95 4.84 16.18
N GLN A 357 4.67 3.88 15.60
CA GLN A 357 6.12 3.77 15.80
C GLN A 357 6.88 4.98 15.24
N MET A 358 6.39 5.59 14.16
CA MET A 358 6.95 6.83 13.65
C MET A 358 6.61 8.02 14.56
N LEU A 359 5.39 8.05 15.12
CA LEU A 359 5.00 9.03 16.14
C LEU A 359 5.83 8.90 17.43
N ASN A 360 6.35 7.72 17.75
CA ASN A 360 7.23 7.52 18.91
C ASN A 360 8.56 8.30 18.81
N ARG A 361 8.90 8.83 17.63
CA ARG A 361 10.06 9.74 17.44
C ARG A 361 9.71 11.21 17.69
N VAL A 362 8.44 11.53 17.95
CA VAL A 362 7.94 12.88 18.18
C VAL A 362 7.89 13.16 19.68
N ASP A 363 8.39 14.33 20.07
CA ASP A 363 8.26 14.79 21.46
C ASP A 363 6.83 15.31 21.72
N PHE A 364 6.03 14.50 22.41
CA PHE A 364 4.70 14.85 22.90
C PHE A 364 4.70 15.43 24.32
N GLN A 365 5.82 15.35 25.04
CA GLN A 365 5.90 15.77 26.43
C GLN A 365 6.29 17.24 26.56
N LYS A 366 7.23 17.69 25.74
CA LYS A 366 7.74 19.08 25.80
C LYS A 366 7.08 20.01 24.78
N ASN A 367 6.52 19.45 23.70
CA ASN A 367 5.81 20.23 22.69
C ASN A 367 4.32 19.85 22.66
N GLU A 368 3.51 20.63 23.37
CA GLU A 368 2.06 20.45 23.45
C GLU A 368 1.37 20.54 22.07
N TYR A 369 1.93 21.30 21.13
CA TYR A 369 1.37 21.41 19.78
C TYR A 369 1.44 20.09 19.03
N ASN A 370 2.51 19.31 19.18
CA ASN A 370 2.60 17.99 18.58
C ASN A 370 1.46 17.07 19.04
N PHE A 371 1.11 17.13 20.32
CA PHE A 371 0.00 16.36 20.86
C PHE A 371 -1.33 16.76 20.22
N ILE A 372 -1.60 18.06 20.12
CA ILE A 372 -2.81 18.59 19.48
C ILE A 372 -2.87 18.21 18.00
N ILE A 373 -1.75 18.35 17.27
CA ILE A 373 -1.67 18.01 15.85
C ILE A 373 -2.02 16.53 15.66
N ALA A 374 -1.39 15.61 16.40
CA ALA A 374 -1.72 14.18 16.31
C ALA A 374 -3.18 13.90 16.67
N ALA A 375 -3.65 14.43 17.80
CA ALA A 375 -4.99 14.16 18.29
C ALA A 375 -6.08 14.61 17.30
N VAL A 376 -5.98 15.84 16.79
CA VAL A 376 -6.95 16.38 15.84
C VAL A 376 -6.86 15.67 14.50
N SER A 377 -5.65 15.42 13.98
CA SER A 377 -5.50 14.81 12.65
C SER A 377 -5.97 13.37 12.61
N ILE A 378 -5.68 12.59 13.67
CA ILE A 378 -6.12 11.20 13.76
C ILE A 378 -7.63 11.13 13.98
N SER A 379 -8.18 11.93 14.92
CA SER A 379 -9.63 11.91 15.20
C SER A 379 -10.46 12.42 14.02
N ALA A 380 -10.04 13.51 13.37
CA ALA A 380 -10.70 14.02 12.17
C ALA A 380 -10.62 13.00 11.03
N GLY A 381 -9.45 12.40 10.80
CA GLY A 381 -9.29 11.38 9.78
C GLY A 381 -10.21 10.17 9.97
N LEU A 382 -10.37 9.69 11.19
CA LEU A 382 -11.26 8.57 11.48
C LEU A 382 -12.74 8.97 11.46
N GLY A 383 -13.09 10.10 12.05
CA GLY A 383 -14.48 10.55 12.16
C GLY A 383 -15.10 11.00 10.83
N PHE A 384 -14.29 11.48 9.89
CA PHE A 384 -14.76 11.94 8.59
C PHE A 384 -14.88 10.79 7.58
N ASN A 385 -14.19 9.67 7.80
CA ASN A 385 -14.20 8.56 6.86
C ASN A 385 -15.60 7.94 6.72
N GLY A 386 -16.24 8.11 5.55
CA GLY A 386 -17.58 7.56 5.28
C GLY A 386 -18.71 8.19 6.09
N THR A 387 -18.50 9.37 6.69
CA THR A 387 -19.53 10.06 7.48
C THR A 387 -20.68 10.58 6.62
N ASN A 388 -21.90 10.59 7.17
CA ASN A 388 -23.07 11.20 6.54
C ASN A 388 -23.24 12.70 6.88
N LEU A 389 -22.32 13.27 7.66
CA LEU A 389 -22.38 14.67 8.11
C LEU A 389 -22.48 15.68 6.96
N PHE A 390 -21.90 15.35 5.80
CA PHE A 390 -21.82 16.22 4.63
C PHE A 390 -22.86 15.93 3.55
N ALA A 391 -23.88 15.12 3.83
CA ALA A 391 -24.89 14.71 2.84
C ALA A 391 -25.62 15.89 2.17
N SER A 392 -25.70 17.04 2.84
CA SER A 392 -26.31 18.28 2.31
C SER A 392 -25.39 19.10 1.41
N LEU A 393 -24.10 18.77 1.31
CA LEU A 393 -23.13 19.50 0.49
C LEU A 393 -23.11 18.99 -0.96
N PRO A 394 -22.56 19.76 -1.92
CA PRO A 394 -22.36 19.28 -3.29
C PRO A 394 -21.48 18.03 -3.33
N GLU A 395 -21.74 17.14 -4.28
CA GLU A 395 -21.03 15.85 -4.45
C GLU A 395 -19.50 16.03 -4.49
N THR A 396 -19.02 17.06 -5.20
CA THR A 396 -17.59 17.43 -5.24
C THR A 396 -17.01 17.64 -3.85
N ALA A 397 -17.71 18.33 -2.95
CA ALA A 397 -17.23 18.56 -1.60
C ALA A 397 -17.29 17.29 -0.75
N GLN A 398 -18.35 16.49 -0.91
CA GLN A 398 -18.49 15.20 -0.23
C GLN A 398 -17.33 14.25 -0.57
N MET A 399 -16.90 14.24 -1.82
CA MET A 399 -15.78 13.42 -2.30
C MET A 399 -14.51 13.60 -1.45
N PHE A 400 -14.15 14.85 -1.12
CA PHE A 400 -12.98 15.14 -0.30
C PHE A 400 -13.27 15.05 1.20
N LEU A 401 -14.43 15.53 1.66
CA LEU A 401 -14.76 15.63 3.08
C LEU A 401 -15.13 14.27 3.71
N THR A 402 -15.59 13.31 2.93
CA THR A 402 -15.86 11.94 3.43
C THR A 402 -14.63 11.04 3.32
N ASN A 403 -13.51 11.54 2.80
CA ASN A 403 -12.26 10.81 2.70
C ASN A 403 -11.36 11.11 3.92
N GLY A 404 -11.35 10.20 4.87
CA GLY A 404 -10.60 10.34 6.12
C GLY A 404 -9.09 10.57 5.95
N ILE A 405 -8.48 9.98 4.92
CA ILE A 405 -7.04 10.10 4.68
C ILE A 405 -6.69 11.50 4.16
N VAL A 406 -7.52 12.05 3.28
CA VAL A 406 -7.39 13.43 2.81
C VAL A 406 -7.52 14.40 3.98
N ILE A 407 -8.54 14.21 4.84
CA ILE A 407 -8.75 15.05 6.02
C ILE A 407 -7.58 14.97 7.01
N ALA A 408 -7.10 13.77 7.32
CA ALA A 408 -5.94 13.57 8.19
C ALA A 408 -4.69 14.27 7.66
N THR A 409 -4.48 14.22 6.34
CA THR A 409 -3.35 14.89 5.68
C THR A 409 -3.48 16.40 5.77
N LEU A 410 -4.63 16.96 5.37
CA LEU A 410 -4.85 18.39 5.38
C LEU A 410 -4.73 18.96 6.79
N THR A 411 -5.38 18.32 7.76
CA THR A 411 -5.31 18.75 9.17
C THR A 411 -3.90 18.65 9.73
N SER A 412 -3.19 17.54 9.52
CA SER A 412 -1.83 17.39 10.05
C SER A 412 -0.85 18.39 9.44
N VAL A 413 -0.89 18.59 8.12
CA VAL A 413 -0.01 19.56 7.44
C VAL A 413 -0.34 20.98 7.87
N VAL A 414 -1.61 21.39 7.83
CA VAL A 414 -2.02 22.75 8.17
C VAL A 414 -1.74 23.06 9.64
N LEU A 415 -2.12 22.18 10.56
CA LEU A 415 -1.88 22.39 11.99
C LEU A 415 -0.39 22.41 12.32
N ASN A 416 0.42 21.55 11.69
CA ASN A 416 1.86 21.59 11.87
C ASN A 416 2.46 22.92 11.37
N LEU A 417 2.04 23.40 10.21
CA LEU A 417 2.51 24.69 9.68
C LEU A 417 2.10 25.87 10.57
N VAL A 418 0.89 25.84 11.13
CA VAL A 418 0.35 26.94 11.96
C VAL A 418 0.94 26.93 13.37
N LEU A 419 1.05 25.76 14.01
CA LEU A 419 1.41 25.66 15.42
C LEU A 419 2.92 25.51 15.65
N ASN A 420 3.60 24.68 14.85
CA ASN A 420 5.06 24.49 14.98
C ASN A 420 5.86 25.51 14.15
N GLY A 421 5.24 26.16 13.15
CA GLY A 421 5.92 27.15 12.31
C GLY A 421 7.07 26.56 11.48
N LYS A 422 7.90 27.44 10.90
CA LYS A 422 9.10 27.06 10.13
C LYS A 422 10.36 26.87 10.98
N ASP A 423 10.34 27.36 12.23
CA ASP A 423 11.50 27.44 13.11
C ASP A 423 11.26 26.60 14.36
N LYS A 424 11.99 25.47 14.46
CA LYS A 424 12.32 24.65 15.66
C LYS A 424 12.27 23.13 15.38
N GLN A 425 13.05 22.65 14.43
CA GLN A 425 13.32 21.19 14.30
C GLN A 425 14.80 20.83 14.20
N ASP A 426 15.70 21.81 14.26
CA ASP A 426 17.16 21.62 14.25
C ASP A 426 17.80 21.89 15.64
N GLU A 427 17.18 21.41 16.72
CA GLU A 427 17.86 21.22 18.02
C GLU A 427 17.66 19.80 18.56
#